data_AF-A0AAE1Y492-F1
#
_entry.id   AF-A0AAE1Y492-F1
#
_cell.length_a   1.000
_cell.length_b   1.000
_cell.length_c   1.000
_cell.angle_alpha   90.00
_cell.angle_beta   90.00
_cell.angle_gamma   90.00
#
_symmetry.space_group_name_H-M   'P 1'
#
loop_
_entity.id
_entity.type
_entity.pdbx_description
1 polymer ?
#
loop_
_entity_poly.entity_id
_entity_poly.type
_entity_poly.pdbx_seq_one_letter_code
_entity_poly.pdbx_strand_id
1 'polypeptide(L)'
;MQQDWADPHVPRLVWELTRNGKFLVKTAYQLVVDTEEQRVASSSMSWPVKDGESIAFWRKLWSIQVPPRVKVMAWRFYFEAVPTLSNLSRRNAGVLAGCVWCGAGSKSLIHILEKCEFTRVVWALSNIPWRVLGTWSEGVATWIARLSFNMNKEEFEWFLAICWALWHSRNKLVMEGKSSSPLRVIQHASQFLNQYK
;
A
#
# COMPACT_ATOMS: atom_id res chain seq x y z
N MET A 1 18.06 15.26 -56.61
CA MET A 1 18.36 16.04 -55.39
C MET A 1 17.09 16.78 -55.00
N GLN A 2 16.31 16.22 -54.07
CA GLN A 2 15.19 16.94 -53.46
C GLN A 2 15.76 17.73 -52.28
N GLN A 3 15.75 19.05 -52.38
CA GLN A 3 16.01 19.94 -51.26
C GLN A 3 14.72 20.06 -50.45
N ASP A 4 14.72 19.49 -49.25
CA ASP A 4 13.70 19.71 -48.23
C ASP A 4 13.74 21.18 -47.80
N TRP A 5 12.76 21.97 -48.25
CA TRP A 5 12.47 23.30 -47.73
C TRP A 5 11.68 23.12 -46.43
N ALA A 6 12.37 22.95 -45.31
CA ALA A 6 11.64 23.00 -44.03
C ALA A 6 11.30 24.48 -43.73
N ASP A 7 10.02 24.83 -43.84
CA ASP A 7 9.45 26.13 -43.51
C ASP A 7 9.92 26.61 -42.11
N PRO A 8 10.59 27.78 -42.01
CA PRO A 8 11.15 28.30 -40.76
C PRO A 8 10.11 28.85 -39.77
N HIS A 9 8.82 28.92 -40.13
CA HIS A 9 7.78 29.52 -39.28
C HIS A 9 6.85 28.53 -38.58
N VAL A 10 7.07 27.22 -38.74
CA VAL A 10 6.28 26.21 -38.01
C VAL A 10 6.88 26.00 -36.62
N PRO A 11 6.15 26.30 -35.52
CA PRO A 11 6.64 26.04 -34.18
C PRO A 11 6.92 24.54 -34.00
N ARG A 12 8.19 24.19 -33.80
CA ARG A 12 8.61 22.81 -33.51
C ARG A 12 8.57 22.58 -32.01
N LEU A 13 7.82 21.56 -31.60
CA LEU A 13 7.90 21.05 -30.23
C LEU A 13 9.26 20.39 -30.04
N VAL A 14 10.10 20.98 -29.18
CA VAL A 14 11.41 20.45 -28.80
C VAL A 14 11.41 20.04 -27.34
N TRP A 15 12.04 18.92 -27.05
CA TRP A 15 12.21 18.47 -25.67
C TRP A 15 13.38 19.20 -25.02
N GLU A 16 13.10 20.17 -24.15
CA GLU A 16 14.09 21.10 -23.59
C GLU A 16 15.17 20.43 -22.73
N LEU A 17 14.92 19.21 -22.24
CA LEU A 17 15.85 18.49 -21.36
C LEU A 17 16.93 17.71 -22.11
N THR A 18 16.93 17.74 -23.44
CA THR A 18 17.97 17.14 -24.26
C THR A 18 18.57 18.19 -25.20
N ARG A 19 19.89 18.20 -25.32
CA ARG A 19 20.62 19.17 -26.16
C ARG A 19 20.26 19.09 -27.65
N ASN A 20 19.71 17.95 -28.09
CA ASN A 20 19.29 17.72 -29.46
C ASN A 20 17.76 17.85 -29.66
N GLY A 21 17.03 18.29 -28.63
CA GLY A 21 15.58 18.50 -28.69
C GLY A 21 14.74 17.22 -28.85
N LYS A 22 15.36 16.03 -28.82
CA LYS A 22 14.67 14.74 -28.98
C LYS A 22 14.13 14.25 -27.65
N PHE A 23 12.89 13.79 -27.67
CA PHE A 23 12.28 13.16 -26.51
C PHE A 23 13.03 11.88 -26.12
N LEU A 24 13.43 11.78 -24.85
CA LEU A 24 13.98 10.56 -24.26
C LEU A 24 13.19 10.20 -23.01
N VAL A 25 12.71 8.95 -22.94
CA VAL A 25 12.01 8.40 -21.77
C VAL A 25 12.82 8.60 -20.49
N LYS A 26 14.15 8.48 -20.57
CA LYS A 26 15.05 8.74 -19.43
C LYS A 26 14.91 10.16 -18.87
N THR A 27 14.96 11.18 -19.73
CA THR A 27 14.86 12.59 -19.31
C THR A 27 13.44 12.97 -18.90
N ALA A 28 12.43 12.37 -19.53
CA ALA A 28 11.03 12.53 -19.11
C ALA A 28 10.78 11.90 -17.75
N TYR A 29 11.29 10.69 -17.52
CA TYR A 29 11.24 10.05 -16.21
C TYR A 29 11.97 10.86 -15.16
N GLN A 30 13.15 11.40 -15.47
CA GLN A 30 13.91 12.22 -14.56
C GLN A 30 13.19 13.53 -14.21
N LEU A 31 12.58 14.22 -15.19
CA LEU A 31 11.72 15.37 -14.93
C LEU A 31 10.54 15.03 -14.01
N VAL A 32 9.87 13.91 -14.28
CA VAL A 32 8.76 13.44 -13.45
C VAL A 32 9.25 13.14 -12.03
N VAL A 33 10.41 12.50 -11.87
CA VAL A 33 11.00 12.24 -10.55
C VAL A 33 11.35 13.54 -9.85
N ASP A 34 12.02 14.49 -10.51
CA ASP A 34 12.44 15.76 -9.89
C ASP A 34 11.24 16.64 -9.51
N THR A 35 10.21 16.68 -10.37
CA THR A 35 8.96 17.42 -10.10
C THR A 35 8.11 16.75 -9.02
N GLU A 36 8.05 15.43 -8.99
CA GLU A 36 7.40 14.70 -7.91
C GLU A 36 8.20 14.82 -6.62
N GLU A 37 9.54 14.79 -6.62
CA GLU A 37 10.39 15.07 -5.44
C GLU A 37 10.15 16.48 -4.90
N GLN A 38 9.94 17.50 -5.76
CA GLN A 38 9.56 18.85 -5.34
C GLN A 38 8.12 18.95 -4.80
N ARG A 39 7.17 18.20 -5.38
CA ARG A 39 5.79 18.09 -4.87
C ARG A 39 5.70 17.32 -3.56
N VAL A 40 6.54 16.32 -3.40
CA VAL A 40 6.72 15.48 -2.23
C VAL A 40 7.49 16.21 -1.13
N ALA A 41 8.41 17.12 -1.46
CA ALA A 41 8.93 18.06 -0.47
C ALA A 41 7.82 18.98 0.10
N SER A 42 6.74 19.18 -0.66
CA SER A 42 5.56 19.97 -0.28
C SER A 42 4.38 19.14 0.25
N SER A 43 4.46 17.81 0.18
CA SER A 43 3.41 16.86 0.58
C SER A 43 4.06 15.70 1.32
N SER A 44 3.68 15.39 2.56
CA SER A 44 4.33 14.40 3.46
C SER A 44 4.47 12.94 2.95
N MET A 45 4.30 12.65 1.66
CA MET A 45 4.59 11.36 1.03
C MET A 45 5.99 11.33 0.41
N SER A 46 7.03 11.41 1.24
CA SER A 46 8.41 11.08 0.82
C SER A 46 8.48 9.63 0.32
N TRP A 47 9.00 9.43 -0.90
CA TRP A 47 9.40 8.10 -1.38
C TRP A 47 10.42 7.54 -0.38
N PRO A 48 10.11 6.48 0.39
CA PRO A 48 10.85 6.15 1.61
C PRO A 48 12.14 5.36 1.34
N VAL A 49 12.67 5.39 0.12
CA VAL A 49 13.73 4.48 -0.33
C VAL A 49 15.14 4.94 0.09
N LYS A 50 15.27 6.03 0.86
CA LYS A 50 16.59 6.58 1.23
C LYS A 50 17.15 6.04 2.57
N ASP A 51 16.37 5.31 3.36
CA ASP A 51 16.82 4.82 4.67
C ASP A 51 17.16 3.32 4.67
N GLY A 52 18.24 2.93 5.38
CA GLY A 52 18.69 1.53 5.49
C GLY A 52 17.63 0.59 6.06
N GLU A 53 16.73 1.11 6.88
CA GLU A 53 15.57 0.38 7.40
C GLU A 53 14.59 0.00 6.29
N SER A 54 14.24 0.92 5.38
CA SER A 54 13.36 0.62 4.25
C SER A 54 13.92 -0.49 3.36
N ILE A 55 15.22 -0.49 3.09
CA ILE A 55 15.88 -1.55 2.30
C ILE A 55 15.78 -2.90 3.02
N ALA A 56 16.04 -2.93 4.33
CA ALA A 56 15.97 -4.15 5.12
C ALA A 56 14.54 -4.71 5.19
N PHE A 57 13.53 -3.83 5.34
CA PHE A 57 12.11 -4.17 5.26
C PHE A 57 11.78 -4.84 3.92
N TRP A 58 12.12 -4.19 2.79
CA TRP A 58 11.82 -4.74 1.47
C TRP A 58 12.49 -6.09 1.24
N ARG A 59 13.77 -6.22 1.62
CA ARG A 59 14.49 -7.49 1.53
C ARG A 59 13.79 -8.60 2.32
N LYS A 60 13.27 -8.30 3.51
CA LYS A 60 12.49 -9.25 4.31
C LYS A 60 11.14 -9.57 3.66
N LEU A 61 10.38 -8.57 3.23
CA LEU A 61 9.07 -8.77 2.60
C LEU A 61 9.16 -9.64 1.33
N TRP A 62 10.24 -9.51 0.56
CA TRP A 62 10.40 -10.29 -0.65
C TRP A 62 10.93 -11.71 -0.38
N SER A 63 11.58 -11.97 0.77
CA SER A 63 12.14 -13.29 1.13
C SER A 63 11.16 -14.23 1.87
N ILE A 64 10.05 -13.72 2.37
CA ILE A 64 9.02 -14.55 3.04
C ILE A 64 8.23 -15.44 2.06
N GLN A 65 7.74 -16.57 2.55
CA GLN A 65 6.95 -17.56 1.82
C GLN A 65 5.46 -17.30 1.99
N VAL A 66 4.98 -16.25 1.35
CA VAL A 66 3.55 -15.94 1.21
C VAL A 66 3.18 -15.79 -0.27
N PRO A 67 1.91 -16.03 -0.63
CA PRO A 67 1.44 -15.83 -2.00
C PRO A 67 1.79 -14.44 -2.54
N PRO A 68 2.16 -14.29 -3.82
CA PRO A 68 2.56 -13.01 -4.40
C PRO A 68 1.55 -11.88 -4.18
N ARG A 69 0.24 -12.21 -4.17
CA ARG A 69 -0.84 -11.25 -3.89
C ARG A 69 -0.76 -10.63 -2.50
N VAL A 70 -0.21 -11.32 -1.50
CA VAL A 70 0.02 -10.80 -0.16
C VAL A 70 1.18 -9.81 -0.15
N LYS A 71 2.27 -10.13 -0.86
CA LYS A 71 3.42 -9.21 -1.00
C LYS A 71 3.00 -7.92 -1.68
N VAL A 72 2.21 -8.02 -2.76
CA VAL A 72 1.64 -6.85 -3.46
C VAL A 72 0.70 -6.06 -2.56
N MET A 73 -0.15 -6.73 -1.76
CA MET A 73 -1.00 -6.06 -0.79
C MET A 73 -0.16 -5.32 0.26
N ALA A 74 0.85 -5.96 0.84
CA ALA A 74 1.74 -5.35 1.83
C ALA A 74 2.47 -4.12 1.25
N TRP A 75 2.94 -4.22 0.00
CA TRP A 75 3.50 -3.08 -0.74
C TRP A 75 2.47 -1.94 -0.87
N ARG A 76 1.23 -2.25 -1.27
CA ARG A 76 0.14 -1.24 -1.34
C ARG A 76 -0.17 -0.65 0.03
N PHE A 77 -0.13 -1.44 1.10
CA PHE A 77 -0.40 -1.00 2.47
C PHE A 77 0.65 -0.03 2.94
N TYR A 78 1.91 -0.37 2.68
CA TYR A 78 3.06 0.44 3.04
C TYR A 78 3.05 1.82 2.34
N PHE A 79 2.67 1.89 1.07
CA PHE A 79 2.51 3.18 0.37
C PHE A 79 1.16 3.85 0.60
N GLU A 80 0.29 3.27 1.44
CA GLU A 80 -1.13 3.61 1.53
C GLU A 80 -1.84 3.73 0.16
N ALA A 81 -1.28 3.06 -0.86
CA ALA A 81 -1.74 3.04 -2.24
C ALA A 81 -2.88 2.03 -2.47
N VAL A 82 -3.44 1.52 -1.37
CA VAL A 82 -4.70 0.78 -1.40
C VAL A 82 -5.80 1.76 -1.76
N PRO A 83 -6.78 1.38 -2.60
CA PRO A 83 -8.03 2.11 -2.67
C PRO A 83 -8.81 1.91 -1.36
N THR A 84 -8.30 2.46 -0.26
CA THR A 84 -9.15 2.87 0.86
C THR A 84 -10.08 3.96 0.34
N LEU A 85 -11.30 3.96 0.84
CA LEU A 85 -12.30 4.92 0.40
C LEU A 85 -11.92 6.38 0.68
N SER A 86 -10.94 6.62 1.55
CA SER A 86 -10.28 7.92 1.74
C SER A 86 -9.45 8.36 0.52
N ASN A 87 -8.87 7.43 -0.24
CA ASN A 87 -8.22 7.72 -1.52
C ASN A 87 -9.24 7.87 -2.67
N LEU A 88 -10.40 7.21 -2.56
CA LEU A 88 -11.50 7.30 -3.52
C LEU A 88 -12.43 8.50 -3.27
N SER A 89 -12.50 9.06 -2.06
CA SER A 89 -13.27 10.29 -1.80
C SER A 89 -12.70 11.49 -2.55
N ARG A 90 -11.42 11.44 -2.95
CA ARG A 90 -10.81 12.39 -3.90
C ARG A 90 -11.36 12.24 -5.33
N ARG A 91 -12.15 11.19 -5.62
CA ARG A 91 -12.65 10.82 -6.96
C ARG A 91 -14.18 10.63 -7.04
N ASN A 92 -14.96 11.21 -6.12
CA ASN A 92 -16.43 11.34 -6.26
C ASN A 92 -17.19 10.01 -6.51
N ALA A 93 -16.94 8.97 -5.71
CA ALA A 93 -17.86 7.84 -5.63
C ALA A 93 -18.60 7.89 -4.30
N GLY A 94 -19.94 7.91 -4.32
CA GLY A 94 -20.81 7.93 -3.15
C GLY A 94 -20.69 6.64 -2.32
N VAL A 95 -19.68 6.58 -1.45
CA VAL A 95 -19.38 5.35 -0.68
C VAL A 95 -19.39 5.59 0.84
N LEU A 96 -20.26 4.82 1.51
CA LEU A 96 -20.36 4.50 2.95
C LEU A 96 -19.56 5.40 3.90
N ALA A 97 -20.22 6.20 4.74
CA ALA A 97 -19.62 7.25 5.57
C ALA A 97 -18.59 6.77 6.63
N GLY A 98 -18.39 5.47 6.85
CA GLY A 98 -17.50 4.97 7.90
C GLY A 98 -16.93 3.56 7.67
N CYS A 99 -16.35 2.99 8.71
CA CYS A 99 -15.88 1.62 8.78
C CYS A 99 -17.05 0.65 8.72
N VAL A 100 -16.97 -0.35 7.84
CA VAL A 100 -18.06 -1.31 7.61
C VAL A 100 -18.29 -2.28 8.77
N TRP A 101 -17.36 -2.37 9.72
CA TRP A 101 -17.49 -3.26 10.87
C TRP A 101 -17.96 -2.55 12.13
N CYS A 102 -17.39 -1.40 12.48
CA CYS A 102 -17.74 -0.69 13.72
C CYS A 102 -18.55 0.60 13.49
N GLY A 103 -18.80 1.00 12.24
CA GLY A 103 -19.54 2.22 11.92
C GLY A 103 -18.79 3.53 12.18
N ALA A 104 -17.60 3.50 12.80
CA ALA A 104 -16.79 4.69 13.04
C ALA A 104 -16.49 5.45 11.75
N GLY A 105 -16.55 6.79 11.76
CA GLY A 105 -16.35 7.61 10.55
C GLY A 105 -14.96 7.51 9.90
N SER A 106 -13.98 6.89 10.57
CA SER A 106 -12.62 6.73 10.04
C SER A 106 -12.52 5.55 9.06
N LYS A 107 -12.00 5.82 7.86
CA LYS A 107 -11.74 4.83 6.81
C LYS A 107 -10.25 4.59 6.59
N SER A 108 -9.40 5.13 7.47
CA SER A 108 -7.96 5.00 7.32
C SER A 108 -7.56 3.53 7.39
N LEU A 109 -6.51 3.17 6.64
CA LEU A 109 -6.02 1.81 6.62
C LEU A 109 -5.56 1.38 8.04
N ILE A 110 -5.00 2.31 8.82
CA ILE A 110 -4.64 2.05 10.21
C ILE A 110 -5.85 1.78 11.10
N HIS A 111 -7.00 2.43 10.86
CA HIS A 111 -8.22 2.09 11.58
C HIS A 111 -8.65 0.65 11.24
N ILE A 112 -8.67 0.31 9.95
CA ILE A 112 -9.09 -1.00 9.46
C ILE A 112 -8.18 -2.12 10.01
N LEU A 113 -6.86 -1.88 10.09
CA LEU A 113 -5.89 -2.91 10.45
C LEU A 113 -5.53 -2.95 11.94
N GLU A 114 -5.71 -1.88 12.70
CA GLU A 114 -5.26 -1.80 14.10
C GLU A 114 -6.35 -1.30 15.05
N LYS A 115 -7.08 -0.22 14.70
CA LYS A 115 -7.94 0.48 15.67
C LYS A 115 -9.38 -0.04 15.73
N CYS A 116 -9.88 -0.68 14.69
CA CYS A 116 -11.26 -1.19 14.61
C CYS A 116 -11.50 -2.30 15.65
N GLU A 117 -12.65 -2.26 16.36
CA GLU A 117 -12.98 -3.26 17.37
C GLU A 117 -13.04 -4.67 16.80
N PHE A 118 -13.63 -4.84 15.61
CA PHE A 118 -13.66 -6.12 14.92
C PHE A 118 -12.24 -6.67 14.69
N THR A 119 -11.33 -5.80 14.22
CA THR A 119 -9.95 -6.16 13.96
C THR A 119 -9.18 -6.49 15.24
N ARG A 120 -9.45 -5.79 16.35
CA ARG A 120 -8.87 -6.13 17.66
C ARG A 120 -9.29 -7.52 18.13
N VAL A 121 -10.53 -7.93 17.88
CA VAL A 121 -10.98 -9.31 18.17
C VAL A 121 -10.25 -10.31 17.28
N VAL A 122 -10.06 -10.01 15.98
CA VAL A 122 -9.26 -10.87 15.10
C VAL A 122 -7.83 -11.01 15.63
N TRP A 123 -7.19 -9.92 16.04
CA TRP A 123 -5.85 -9.99 16.63
C TRP A 123 -5.81 -10.78 17.94
N ALA A 124 -6.80 -10.64 18.81
CA ALA A 124 -6.89 -11.43 20.04
C ALA A 124 -6.98 -12.94 19.76
N LEU A 125 -7.64 -13.33 18.66
CA LEU A 125 -7.75 -14.73 18.23
C LEU A 125 -6.53 -15.24 17.45
N SER A 126 -5.59 -14.37 17.08
CA SER A 126 -4.44 -14.72 16.23
C SER A 126 -3.26 -15.32 16.97
N ASN A 127 -3.28 -15.34 18.31
CA ASN A 127 -2.14 -15.64 19.18
C ASN A 127 -0.93 -14.70 19.02
N ILE A 128 -1.03 -13.60 18.25
CA ILE A 128 -0.02 -12.54 18.25
C ILE A 128 -0.28 -11.65 19.47
N PRO A 129 0.67 -11.52 20.42
CA PRO A 129 0.43 -10.71 21.62
C PRO A 129 0.16 -9.25 21.27
N TRP A 130 -0.86 -8.65 21.89
CA TRP A 130 -1.20 -7.24 21.65
C TRP A 130 -0.03 -6.29 21.93
N ARG A 131 0.86 -6.60 22.88
CA ARG A 131 2.09 -5.82 23.12
C ARG A 131 3.04 -5.70 21.91
N VAL A 132 2.94 -6.62 20.95
CA VAL A 132 3.72 -6.60 19.71
C VAL A 132 3.03 -5.72 18.67
N LEU A 133 1.71 -5.88 18.54
CA LEU A 133 0.88 -5.19 17.54
C LEU A 133 0.59 -3.73 17.91
N GLY A 134 0.16 -3.51 19.15
CA GLY A 134 -0.45 -2.29 19.61
C GLY A 134 0.57 -1.19 19.83
N THR A 135 0.41 -0.10 19.08
CA THR A 135 1.16 1.15 19.31
C THR A 135 0.34 2.36 18.86
N TRP A 136 0.67 3.53 19.37
CA TRP A 136 0.16 4.80 18.89
C TRP A 136 0.81 5.19 17.55
N SER A 137 0.82 4.27 16.57
CA SER A 137 1.54 4.46 15.31
C SER A 137 0.99 5.65 14.51
N GLU A 138 1.89 6.42 13.90
CA GLU A 138 1.58 7.59 13.07
C GLU A 138 1.09 7.20 11.66
N GLY A 139 1.23 5.93 11.24
CA GLY A 139 0.79 5.44 9.93
C GLY A 139 1.01 3.94 9.69
N VAL A 140 0.45 3.40 8.60
CA VAL A 140 0.51 1.95 8.30
C VAL A 140 1.92 1.51 7.87
N ALA A 141 2.65 2.37 7.16
CA ALA A 141 4.00 2.09 6.71
C ALA A 141 4.95 1.80 7.87
N THR A 142 4.98 2.70 8.86
CA THR A 142 5.83 2.60 10.05
C THR A 142 5.42 1.41 10.91
N TRP A 143 4.11 1.14 11.01
CA TRP A 143 3.58 -0.01 11.72
C TRP A 143 4.06 -1.35 11.12
N ILE A 144 3.88 -1.54 9.81
CA ILE A 144 4.28 -2.79 9.13
C ILE A 144 5.81 -2.95 9.12
N ALA A 145 6.56 -1.88 8.85
CA ALA A 145 8.02 -1.93 8.84
C ALA A 145 8.58 -2.34 10.21
N ARG A 146 8.11 -1.71 11.30
CA ARG A 146 8.52 -2.07 12.66
C ARG A 146 8.19 -3.52 13.01
N LEU A 147 6.96 -3.96 12.71
CA LEU A 147 6.58 -5.36 12.96
C LEU A 147 7.47 -6.33 12.19
N SER A 148 7.89 -5.97 10.99
CA SER A 148 8.85 -6.77 10.23
C SER A 148 10.20 -6.91 10.95
N PHE A 149 10.66 -5.94 11.73
CA PHE A 149 11.91 -6.04 12.47
C PHE A 149 11.78 -6.85 13.77
N ASN A 150 10.60 -6.77 14.40
CA ASN A 150 10.36 -7.38 15.72
C ASN A 150 9.83 -8.82 15.66
N MET A 151 9.35 -9.26 14.51
CA MET A 151 8.84 -10.63 14.29
C MET A 151 9.88 -11.49 13.60
N ASN A 152 9.89 -12.79 13.87
CA ASN A 152 10.60 -13.75 13.04
C ASN A 152 9.91 -13.91 11.67
N LYS A 153 10.43 -14.80 10.81
CA LYS A 153 9.90 -14.99 9.46
C LYS A 153 8.45 -15.50 9.47
N GLU A 154 8.18 -16.54 10.25
CA GLU A 154 6.88 -17.21 10.29
C GLU A 154 5.81 -16.34 10.95
N GLU A 155 6.17 -15.63 12.01
CA GLU A 155 5.30 -14.65 12.66
C GLU A 155 4.91 -13.52 11.70
N PHE A 156 5.86 -13.04 10.90
CA PHE A 156 5.61 -11.98 9.93
C PHE A 156 4.76 -12.49 8.74
N GLU A 157 4.96 -13.73 8.30
CA GLU A 157 4.09 -14.40 7.33
C GLU A 157 2.65 -14.51 7.87
N TRP A 158 2.50 -14.94 9.13
CA TRP A 158 1.21 -15.03 9.82
C TRP A 158 0.50 -13.68 9.92
N PHE A 159 1.23 -12.66 10.37
CA PHE A 159 0.74 -11.29 10.43
C PHE A 159 0.21 -10.79 9.08
N LEU A 160 1.00 -10.95 8.01
CA LEU A 160 0.60 -10.47 6.68
C LEU A 160 -0.60 -11.23 6.10
N ALA A 161 -0.73 -12.53 6.40
CA ALA A 161 -1.90 -13.30 6.00
C ALA A 161 -3.17 -12.84 6.71
N ILE A 162 -3.10 -12.47 7.99
CA ILE A 162 -4.23 -11.89 8.72
C ILE A 162 -4.60 -10.53 8.13
N CYS A 163 -3.62 -9.66 7.87
CA CYS A 163 -3.85 -8.39 7.18
C CYS A 163 -4.58 -8.60 5.84
N TRP A 164 -4.19 -9.64 5.09
CA TRP A 164 -4.85 -9.99 3.83
C TRP A 164 -6.27 -10.52 4.03
N ALA A 165 -6.49 -11.40 5.00
CA ALA A 165 -7.81 -11.94 5.29
C ALA A 165 -8.78 -10.85 5.79
N LEU A 166 -8.30 -9.91 6.60
CA LEU A 166 -9.04 -8.72 7.03
C LEU A 166 -9.45 -7.87 5.81
N TRP A 167 -8.48 -7.54 4.95
CA TRP A 167 -8.74 -6.74 3.76
C TRP A 167 -9.70 -7.42 2.79
N HIS A 168 -9.53 -8.72 2.59
CA HIS A 168 -10.43 -9.53 1.78
C HIS A 168 -11.84 -9.56 2.35
N SER A 169 -11.98 -9.83 3.66
CA SER A 169 -13.26 -9.83 4.38
C SER A 169 -13.97 -8.48 4.26
N ARG A 170 -13.23 -7.37 4.43
CA ARG A 170 -13.76 -6.02 4.24
C ARG A 170 -14.31 -5.81 2.84
N ASN A 171 -13.53 -6.14 1.81
CA ASN A 171 -13.94 -5.94 0.43
C ASN A 171 -15.15 -6.80 0.07
N LYS A 172 -15.20 -8.05 0.56
CA LYS A 172 -16.35 -8.93 0.38
C LYS A 172 -17.61 -8.36 1.04
N LEU A 173 -17.49 -7.78 2.23
CA LEU A 173 -18.62 -7.09 2.88
C LEU A 173 -19.07 -5.86 2.10
N VAL A 174 -18.13 -5.04 1.60
CA VAL A 174 -18.44 -3.84 0.80
C VAL A 174 -19.11 -4.19 -0.53
N MET A 175 -18.66 -5.25 -1.21
CA MET A 175 -19.12 -5.60 -2.56
C MET A 175 -20.33 -6.52 -2.57
N GLU A 176 -20.39 -7.49 -1.64
CA GLU A 176 -21.42 -8.55 -1.64
C GLU A 176 -22.36 -8.47 -0.43
N GLY A 177 -22.12 -7.56 0.53
CA GLY A 177 -22.91 -7.49 1.77
C GLY A 177 -22.70 -8.66 2.73
N LYS A 178 -21.71 -9.54 2.47
CA LYS A 178 -21.46 -10.75 3.26
C LYS A 178 -20.46 -10.48 4.38
N SER A 179 -20.93 -10.54 5.63
CA SER A 179 -20.06 -10.46 6.80
C SER A 179 -19.38 -11.79 7.11
N SER A 180 -18.18 -11.73 7.70
CA SER A 180 -17.45 -12.89 8.22
C SER A 180 -17.18 -12.65 9.69
N SER A 181 -17.34 -13.68 10.53
CA SER A 181 -16.95 -13.58 11.94
C SER A 181 -15.42 -13.47 12.09
N PRO A 182 -14.91 -12.90 13.20
CA PRO A 182 -13.47 -12.82 13.45
C PRO A 182 -12.75 -14.18 13.36
N LEU A 183 -13.39 -15.24 13.87
CA LEU A 183 -12.85 -16.60 13.78
C LEU A 183 -12.73 -17.09 12.33
N ARG A 184 -13.72 -16.79 11.48
CA ARG A 184 -13.64 -17.15 10.05
C ARG A 184 -12.53 -16.39 9.32
N VAL A 185 -12.24 -15.16 9.73
CA VAL A 185 -11.10 -14.39 9.17
C VAL A 185 -9.78 -15.09 9.51
N ILE A 186 -9.60 -15.53 10.75
CA ILE A 186 -8.40 -16.29 11.18
C ILE A 186 -8.29 -17.62 10.46
N GLN A 187 -9.39 -18.37 10.36
CA GLN A 187 -9.41 -19.64 9.61
C GLN A 187 -9.04 -19.44 8.15
N HIS A 188 -9.54 -18.38 7.51
CA HIS A 188 -9.22 -18.05 6.13
C HIS A 188 -7.74 -17.69 5.97
N ALA A 189 -7.16 -16.88 6.87
CA ALA A 189 -5.73 -16.58 6.87
C ALA A 189 -4.87 -17.85 7.01
N SER A 190 -5.26 -18.77 7.91
CA SER A 190 -4.53 -20.03 8.13
C SER A 190 -4.58 -20.94 6.90
N GLN A 191 -5.77 -21.18 6.36
CA GLN A 191 -5.95 -21.96 5.13
C GLN A 191 -5.12 -21.38 3.98
N PHE A 192 -5.13 -20.06 3.86
CA PHE A 192 -4.46 -19.37 2.77
C PHE A 192 -2.93 -19.44 2.86
N LEU A 193 -2.35 -19.41 4.07
CA LEU A 193 -0.92 -19.66 4.25
C LEU A 193 -0.54 -21.12 4.05
N ASN A 194 -1.32 -22.05 4.58
CA ASN A 194 -1.04 -23.48 4.47
C ASN A 194 -1.09 -23.99 3.03
N GLN A 195 -1.84 -23.32 2.14
CA GLN A 195 -1.85 -23.64 0.70
C GLN A 195 -0.57 -23.24 -0.03
N TYR A 196 0.29 -22.41 0.58
CA TYR A 196 1.48 -21.83 -0.06
C TYR A 196 2.79 -22.29 0.57
N LYS A 197 2.74 -22.91 1.75
CA LYS A 197 3.88 -23.62 2.37
C LYS A 197 3.97 -25.02 1.81
#